data_AF-A0A7L5YA67-F1
#
_entry.id   AF-A0A7L5YA67-F1
#
_cell.length_a   1.000
_cell.length_b   1.000
_cell.length_c   1.000
_cell.angle_alpha   90.00
_cell.angle_beta   90.00
_cell.angle_gamma   90.00
#
_symmetry.space_group_name_H-M   'P 1'
#
loop_
_entity.id
_entity.type
_entity.pdbx_description
1 polymer ?
#
loop_
_entity_poly.entity_id
_entity_poly.type
_entity_poly.pdbx_seq_one_letter_code
_entity_poly.pdbx_strand_id
1 'polypeptide(L)'
;MCKANQAATKDSKPKFSLGHITATRGVFEHLERHGVNASEYLDRHVRGDWGDIPPEDAAENEFAVNRRLRLLSSYMIAGERVWIITEADRSVSTLLFPSEY
;
A
#
# COMPACT_ATOMS: atom_id res chain seq x y z
N MET A 1 -23.62 0.49 -16.12
CA MET A 1 -23.87 0.90 -14.72
C MET A 1 -22.58 0.72 -13.94
N CYS A 2 -21.73 1.73 -13.88
CA CYS A 2 -20.48 1.67 -13.12
C CYS A 2 -20.76 2.26 -11.74
N LYS A 3 -20.77 1.42 -10.69
CA LYS A 3 -20.88 1.94 -9.32
C LYS A 3 -19.52 2.49 -8.91
N ALA A 4 -19.50 3.78 -8.62
CA ALA A 4 -18.38 4.47 -8.01
C ALA A 4 -18.26 4.13 -6.52
N ASN A 5 -17.02 4.23 -6.05
CA ASN A 5 -16.57 4.68 -4.73
C ASN A 5 -17.02 3.93 -3.49
N GLN A 6 -16.04 3.33 -2.81
CA GLN A 6 -16.01 3.37 -1.35
C GLN A 6 -14.71 4.03 -0.92
N ALA A 7 -14.81 5.29 -0.52
CA ALA A 7 -13.76 5.97 0.23
C ALA A 7 -13.56 5.23 1.55
N ALA A 8 -12.35 4.75 1.79
CA ALA A 8 -11.98 4.18 3.08
C ALA A 8 -12.25 5.22 4.17
N THR A 9 -13.06 4.84 5.15
CA THR A 9 -13.49 5.68 6.27
C THR A 9 -12.29 6.02 7.15
N LYS A 10 -12.12 7.32 7.43
CA LYS A 10 -11.02 7.94 8.20
C LYS A 10 -10.86 7.44 9.66
N ASP A 11 -11.70 6.50 10.12
CA ASP A 11 -11.82 6.02 11.52
C ASP A 11 -11.56 4.52 11.71
N SER A 12 -11.17 3.75 10.68
CA SER A 12 -10.85 2.35 10.89
C SER A 12 -9.52 2.19 11.62
N LYS A 13 -9.48 1.32 12.64
CA LYS A 13 -8.24 0.96 13.34
C LYS A 13 -7.30 0.26 12.35
N PRO A 14 -5.97 0.45 12.46
CA PRO A 14 -5.00 -0.34 11.70
C PRO A 14 -5.25 -1.84 11.85
N LYS A 15 -5.29 -2.56 10.73
CA LYS A 15 -5.46 -4.02 10.65
C LYS A 15 -4.18 -4.77 11.01
N PHE A 16 -3.03 -4.14 10.81
CA PHE A 16 -1.69 -4.64 11.14
C PHE A 16 -0.74 -3.48 11.41
N SER A 17 0.42 -3.78 11.98
CA SER A 17 1.50 -2.81 12.19
C SER A 17 2.47 -2.83 11.00
N LEU A 18 2.98 -1.65 10.63
CA LEU A 18 4.12 -1.57 9.71
C LEU A 18 5.38 -2.02 10.42
N GLY A 19 6.28 -2.66 9.65
CA GLY A 19 7.62 -2.95 10.07
C GLY A 19 8.58 -1.78 9.83
N HIS A 20 9.84 -2.08 9.55
CA HIS A 20 10.79 -1.11 9.05
C HIS A 20 10.35 -0.60 7.68
N ILE A 21 10.13 0.70 7.56
CA ILE A 21 9.67 1.31 6.31
C ILE A 21 10.89 1.63 5.45
N THR A 22 10.89 1.13 4.21
CA THR A 22 11.91 1.44 3.22
C THR A 22 11.27 1.91 1.94
N ALA A 23 12.02 2.61 1.10
CA ALA A 23 11.64 2.92 -0.25
C ALA A 23 12.83 2.68 -1.18
N THR A 24 12.58 2.21 -2.39
CA THR A 24 13.61 2.23 -3.44
C THR A 24 14.03 3.67 -3.71
N ARG A 25 15.25 3.84 -4.22
CA ARG A 25 15.75 5.17 -4.57
C ARG A 25 14.84 5.88 -5.57
N GLY A 26 14.34 5.15 -6.57
CA GLY A 26 13.44 5.70 -7.59
C GLY A 26 12.16 6.26 -6.97
N VAL A 27 11.50 5.51 -6.09
CA VAL A 27 10.29 5.99 -5.41
C VAL A 27 10.60 7.14 -4.46
N PHE A 28 11.70 7.08 -3.71
CA PHE A 28 12.08 8.17 -2.80
C PHE A 28 12.26 9.49 -3.57
N GLU A 29 13.03 9.48 -4.65
CA GLU A 29 13.27 10.66 -5.50
C GLU A 29 11.97 11.18 -6.15
N HIS A 30 11.07 10.28 -6.55
CA HIS A 30 9.75 10.63 -7.09
C HIS A 30 8.89 11.35 -6.05
N LEU A 31 8.78 10.80 -4.84
CA LEU A 31 8.00 11.41 -3.76
C LEU A 31 8.56 12.79 -3.38
N GLU A 32 9.88 12.92 -3.28
CA GLU A 32 10.55 14.18 -2.97
C GLU A 32 10.29 15.24 -4.05
N ARG A 33 10.47 14.88 -5.32
CA ARG A 33 10.24 15.79 -6.46
C ARG A 33 8.82 16.34 -6.50
N HIS A 34 7.84 15.52 -6.13
CA HIS A 34 6.43 15.89 -6.16
C HIS A 34 5.89 16.40 -4.83
N GLY A 35 6.71 16.51 -3.78
CA GLY A 35 6.29 16.96 -2.46
C GLY A 35 5.24 16.06 -1.81
N VAL A 36 5.26 14.76 -2.12
CA VAL A 36 4.26 13.79 -1.64
C VAL A 36 4.74 13.14 -0.35
N ASN A 37 3.87 13.08 0.66
CA ASN A 37 4.15 12.38 1.90
C ASN A 37 3.71 10.91 1.82
N ALA A 38 4.67 9.98 1.93
CA ALA A 38 4.41 8.53 1.96
C ALA A 38 3.45 8.10 3.09
N SER A 39 3.38 8.85 4.19
CA SER A 39 2.55 8.50 5.36
C SER A 39 1.08 8.34 5.00
N GLU A 40 0.57 9.11 4.03
CA GLU A 40 -0.82 9.00 3.57
C GLU A 40 -1.12 7.60 3.02
N TYR A 41 -0.23 7.08 2.18
CA TYR A 41 -0.40 5.78 1.53
C TYR A 41 -0.10 4.62 2.48
N LEU A 42 0.84 4.80 3.40
CA LEU A 42 1.11 3.85 4.48
C LEU A 42 -0.09 3.73 5.44
N ASP A 43 -0.74 4.85 5.77
CA ASP A 43 -1.94 4.90 6.63
C ASP A 43 -3.13 4.17 5.99
N ARG A 44 -3.27 4.31 4.66
CA ARG A 44 -4.23 3.56 3.84
C ARG A 44 -3.92 2.07 3.82
N HIS A 45 -2.67 1.70 3.56
CA HIS A 45 -2.21 0.31 3.51
C HIS A 45 -2.53 -0.45 4.81
N VAL A 46 -2.18 0.13 5.98
CA VAL A 46 -2.45 -0.52 7.27
C VAL A 46 -3.93 -0.64 7.60
N ARG A 47 -4.78 0.21 7.03
CA ARG A 47 -6.24 0.16 7.21
C ARG A 47 -6.94 -0.77 6.22
N GLY A 48 -6.20 -1.40 5.33
CA GLY A 48 -6.72 -2.27 4.29
C GLY A 48 -7.41 -1.53 3.15
N ASP A 49 -7.06 -0.26 2.93
CA ASP A 49 -7.28 0.36 1.64
C ASP A 49 -6.14 -0.10 0.72
N TRP A 50 -6.42 -1.12 -0.08
CA TRP A 50 -5.40 -1.75 -0.93
C TRP A 50 -5.09 -0.99 -2.22
N GLY A 51 -5.80 0.12 -2.46
CA GLY A 51 -5.66 0.96 -3.64
C GLY A 51 -6.14 0.30 -4.93
N ASP A 52 -5.40 0.53 -6.02
CA ASP A 52 -5.70 0.14 -7.39
C ASP A 52 -5.23 -1.29 -7.68
N ILE A 53 -5.83 -2.27 -6.98
CA ILE A 53 -5.66 -3.71 -7.24
C ILE A 53 -7.02 -4.38 -7.55
N PRO A 54 -7.04 -5.50 -8.28
CA PRO A 54 -8.25 -6.29 -8.50
C PRO A 54 -8.94 -6.71 -7.18
N PRO A 55 -10.28 -6.86 -7.17
CA PRO A 55 -11.02 -7.31 -5.97
C PRO A 55 -10.56 -8.64 -5.39
N GLU A 56 -10.10 -9.56 -6.24
CA GLU A 56 -9.51 -10.84 -5.84
C GLU A 56 -8.23 -10.65 -5.03
N ASP A 57 -7.31 -9.82 -5.49
CA ASP A 57 -6.05 -9.51 -4.79
C ASP A 57 -6.33 -8.75 -3.48
N ALA A 58 -7.33 -7.87 -3.47
CA ALA A 58 -7.80 -7.23 -2.24
C ALA A 58 -8.34 -8.26 -1.23
N ALA A 59 -9.11 -9.26 -1.68
CA ALA A 59 -9.58 -10.33 -0.82
C ALA A 59 -8.44 -11.22 -0.32
N GLU A 60 -7.42 -11.48 -1.15
CA GLU A 60 -6.21 -12.17 -0.72
C GLU A 60 -5.46 -11.40 0.36
N ASN A 61 -5.35 -10.06 0.24
CA ASN A 61 -4.78 -9.24 1.30
C ASN A 61 -5.58 -9.35 2.61
N GLU A 62 -6.91 -9.22 2.57
CA GLU A 62 -7.77 -9.39 3.76
C GLU A 62 -7.54 -10.74 4.44
N PHE A 63 -7.41 -11.80 3.65
CA PHE A 63 -7.10 -13.13 4.13
C PHE A 63 -5.68 -13.21 4.72
N ALA A 64 -4.70 -12.58 4.07
CA ALA A 64 -3.29 -12.58 4.41
C ALA A 64 -2.96 -11.79 5.69
N VAL A 65 -3.73 -10.74 6.02
CA VAL A 65 -3.49 -9.85 7.20
C VAL A 65 -3.14 -10.68 8.44
N ASN A 66 -3.93 -11.71 8.74
CA ASN A 66 -3.81 -12.52 9.96
C ASN A 66 -3.06 -13.85 9.77
N ARG A 67 -2.50 -14.11 8.58
CA ARG A 67 -1.98 -15.44 8.20
C ARG A 67 -0.49 -15.48 7.90
N ARG A 68 0.24 -14.43 8.28
CA ARG A 68 1.68 -14.27 7.98
C ARG A 68 1.98 -14.49 6.49
N LEU A 69 1.15 -13.91 5.63
CA LEU A 69 1.39 -13.86 4.19
C LEU A 69 1.70 -12.42 3.80
N ARG A 70 2.48 -12.24 2.73
CA ARG A 70 2.83 -10.93 2.20
C ARG A 70 1.57 -10.14 1.82
N LEU A 71 1.62 -8.83 2.01
CA LEU A 71 0.57 -7.90 1.60
C LEU A 71 1.10 -7.00 0.49
N LEU A 72 0.23 -6.62 -0.45
CA LEU A 72 0.56 -5.68 -1.51
C LEU A 72 -0.55 -4.65 -1.69
N SER A 73 -0.21 -3.37 -1.67
CA SER A 73 -1.09 -2.30 -2.16
C SER A 73 -0.48 -1.61 -3.36
N SER A 74 -1.33 -1.09 -4.24
CA SER A 74 -0.92 -0.35 -5.42
C SER A 74 -1.61 1.00 -5.41
N TYR A 75 -0.87 2.10 -5.52
CA TYR A 75 -1.45 3.44 -5.54
C TYR A 75 -0.93 4.22 -6.74
N MET A 76 -1.81 5.00 -7.36
CA MET A 76 -1.37 6.08 -8.23
C MET A 76 -0.91 7.29 -7.44
N ILE A 77 0.39 7.60 -7.52
CA ILE A 77 1.03 8.70 -6.78
C ILE A 77 1.68 9.65 -7.78
N ALA A 78 1.18 10.88 -7.87
CA ALA A 78 1.66 11.90 -8.79
C ALA A 78 1.82 11.41 -10.25
N GLY A 79 0.90 10.54 -10.69
CA GLY A 79 0.89 9.99 -12.05
C GLY A 79 1.72 8.72 -12.26
N GLU A 80 2.44 8.23 -11.25
CA GLU A 80 3.20 6.97 -11.33
C GLU A 80 2.67 5.90 -10.36
N ARG A 81 2.67 4.64 -10.78
CA ARG A 81 2.18 3.53 -9.95
C ARG A 81 3.26 3.16 -8.94
N VAL A 82 2.92 3.21 -7.65
CA VAL A 82 3.81 2.81 -6.56
C VAL A 82 3.16 1.65 -5.80
N TRP A 83 3.94 0.59 -5.59
CA TRP A 83 3.57 -0.52 -4.72
C TRP A 83 4.06 -0.29 -3.31
N ILE A 84 3.25 -0.70 -2.33
CA ILE A 84 3.66 -0.90 -0.94
C ILE A 84 3.55 -2.38 -0.65
N ILE A 85 4.68 -3.03 -0.40
CA ILE A 85 4.75 -4.45 -0.06
C ILE A 85 5.13 -4.59 1.41
N THR A 86 4.31 -5.28 2.19
CA THR A 86 4.65 -5.65 3.56
C THR A 86 4.94 -7.15 3.64
N GLU A 87 6.11 -7.51 4.15
CA GLU A 87 6.54 -8.90 4.24
C GLU A 87 5.63 -9.74 5.15
N ALA A 88 5.67 -11.05 4.95
CA ALA A 88 4.86 -12.04 5.65
C ALA A 88 4.90 -11.92 7.18
N ASP A 89 6.07 -11.62 7.74
CA ASP A 89 6.29 -11.45 9.17
C ASP A 89 6.07 -10.00 9.66
N ARG A 90 5.62 -9.11 8.77
CA ARG A 90 5.44 -7.67 9.01
C ARG A 90 6.72 -6.95 9.44
N SER A 91 7.90 -7.52 9.19
CA SER A 91 9.18 -6.94 9.60
C SER A 91 9.59 -5.73 8.76
N VAL A 92 9.17 -5.68 7.49
CA VAL A 92 9.53 -4.63 6.53
C VAL A 92 8.32 -4.27 5.67
N SER A 93 8.15 -2.98 5.41
CA SER A 93 7.22 -2.42 4.43
C SER A 93 8.00 -1.58 3.42
N THR A 94 8.03 -2.01 2.17
CA THR A 94 8.83 -1.39 1.11
C THR A 94 7.94 -0.68 0.11
N LEU A 95 8.25 0.58 -0.19
CA LEU A 95 7.68 1.30 -1.32
C LEU A 95 8.59 1.14 -2.54
N LEU A 96 8.03 0.71 -3.67
CA LEU A 96 8.78 0.46 -4.90
C LEU A 96 7.91 0.64 -6.14
N PHE A 97 8.52 0.94 -7.28
CA PHE A 97 7.82 0.87 -8.57
C PHE A 97 7.60 -0.60 -8.96
N PRO A 98 6.52 -0.91 -9.71
CA PRO A 98 6.30 -2.25 -10.25
C PRO A 98 7.48 -2.79 -11.07
N SER A 99 8.24 -1.91 -11.73
CA SER A 99 9.42 -2.28 -12.53
C SER A 99 10.68 -2.59 -11.71
N GLU A 100 10.67 -2.31 -10.40
CA GLU A 100 11.78 -2.60 -9.49
C GLU A 100 11.60 -3.93 -8.73
N TYR A 101 10.49 -4.63 -8.99
CA TYR A 101 10.15 -5.94 -8.44
C TYR A 101 10.29 -7.03 -9.51
#